data_AF-A0A542ZIK6-F1
#
_entry.id   AF-A0A542ZIK6-F1
#
_cell.length_a   1.000
_cell.length_b   1.000
_cell.length_c   1.000
_cell.angle_alpha   90.00
_cell.angle_beta   90.00
_cell.angle_gamma   90.00
#
_symmetry.space_group_name_H-M   'P 1'
#
loop_
_entity.id
_entity.type
_entity.pdbx_description
1 polymer ?
#
loop_
_entity_poly.entity_id
_entity_poly.type
_entity_poly.pdbx_seq_one_letter_code
_entity_poly.pdbx_strand_id
1 'polypeptide(L)'
;MSETTTPSRTLPPELEVLRRRRAEMGESIAAVEQALTAPAPGRVAAWAERVHAALVELSADLRVHVEVTQAPDGLFAQVVASSPRLSGAVARLNREHTHLLPAVETLVQDGEGVVDTAGVESLREGCADLLRSLARHRQAGADLVYEAYVVDIGGET
;
A
#
# COMPACT_ATOMS: atom_id res chain seq x y z
N MET A 1 12.11 8.18 44.94
CA MET A 1 11.24 8.15 43.75
C MET A 1 12.16 8.31 42.56
N SER A 2 12.50 7.22 41.88
CA SER A 2 13.41 7.27 40.74
C SER A 2 12.55 7.28 39.47
N GLU A 3 12.52 8.43 38.79
CA GLU A 3 11.98 8.54 37.43
C GLU A 3 12.91 7.78 36.48
N THR A 4 12.44 6.63 35.99
CA THR A 4 13.05 5.96 34.85
C THR A 4 12.66 6.75 33.61
N THR A 5 13.49 7.72 33.22
CA THR A 5 13.41 8.34 31.91
C THR A 5 13.74 7.28 30.87
N THR A 6 12.70 6.66 30.30
CA THR A 6 12.83 5.84 29.10
C THR A 6 13.48 6.70 28.02
N PRO A 7 14.64 6.33 27.46
CA PRO A 7 15.23 7.10 26.38
C PRO A 7 14.24 7.10 25.22
N SER A 8 13.86 8.30 24.76
CA SER A 8 13.12 8.48 23.50
C SER A 8 13.99 7.91 22.39
N ARG A 9 13.71 6.67 21.98
CA ARG A 9 14.45 5.99 20.92
C ARG A 9 14.08 6.65 19.60
N THR A 10 14.90 7.61 19.17
CA THR A 10 14.86 8.13 17.79
C THR A 10 14.97 6.94 16.87
N LEU A 11 13.96 6.74 16.03
CA LEU A 11 13.98 5.63 15.09
C LEU A 11 15.03 5.92 14.02
N PRO A 12 15.69 4.89 13.47
CA PRO A 12 16.54 5.06 12.30
C PRO A 12 15.81 5.88 11.22
N PRO A 13 16.49 6.84 10.55
CA PRO A 13 15.87 7.72 9.54
C PRO A 13 15.17 6.94 8.42
N GLU A 14 15.65 5.72 8.13
CA GLU A 14 15.01 4.78 7.20
C GLU A 14 13.59 4.40 7.63
N LEU A 15 13.35 4.18 8.92
CA LEU A 15 12.02 3.87 9.44
C LEU A 15 11.06 5.07 9.37
N GLU A 16 11.56 6.30 9.43
CA GLU A 16 10.73 7.50 9.25
C GLU A 16 10.30 7.67 7.80
N VAL A 17 11.21 7.43 6.85
CA VAL A 17 10.90 7.40 5.41
C VAL A 17 9.83 6.34 5.13
N LEU A 18 9.96 5.14 5.70
CA LEU A 18 8.97 4.07 5.56
C LEU A 18 7.60 4.44 6.13
N ARG A 19 7.57 5.09 7.30
CA ARG A 19 6.31 5.54 7.91
C ARG A 19 5.60 6.57 7.06
N ARG A 20 6.34 7.56 6.55
CA ARG A 20 5.79 8.58 5.66
C ARG A 20 5.18 7.95 4.42
N ARG A 21 5.90 7.04 3.75
CA ARG A 21 5.38 6.36 2.56
C ARG A 21 4.16 5.48 2.83
N ARG A 22 4.10 4.84 4.00
CA ARG A 22 2.91 4.08 4.43
C ARG A 22 1.70 4.98 4.69
N ALA A 23 1.93 6.20 5.14
CA ALA A 23 0.88 7.21 5.30
C ALA A 23 0.38 7.68 3.93
N GLU A 24 1.28 8.05 3.01
CA GLU A 24 0.96 8.45 1.63
C GLU A 24 0.10 7.39 0.92
N MET A 25 0.53 6.11 0.89
CA MET A 25 -0.27 5.03 0.31
C MET A 25 -1.59 4.78 1.06
N GLY A 26 -1.66 5.08 2.35
CA GLY A 26 -2.90 4.99 3.13
C GLY A 26 -3.91 6.07 2.75
N GLU A 27 -3.43 7.28 2.44
CA GLU A 27 -4.25 8.41 2.02
C GLU A 27 -4.89 8.17 0.65
N SER A 28 -4.14 7.67 -0.34
CA SER A 28 -4.68 7.34 -1.66
C SER A 28 -5.67 6.16 -1.63
N ILE A 29 -5.44 5.16 -0.77
CA ILE A 29 -6.43 4.09 -0.52
C ILE A 29 -7.74 4.68 0.04
N ALA A 30 -7.65 5.55 1.03
CA ALA A 30 -8.82 6.19 1.63
C ALA A 30 -9.58 7.08 0.63
N ALA A 31 -8.86 7.77 -0.27
CA ALA A 31 -9.46 8.56 -1.33
C ALA A 31 -10.29 7.70 -2.30
N VAL A 32 -9.79 6.52 -2.68
CA VAL A 32 -10.55 5.55 -3.50
C VAL A 32 -11.80 5.07 -2.77
N GLU A 33 -11.68 4.67 -1.49
CA GLU A 33 -12.83 4.25 -0.67
C GLU A 33 -13.90 5.35 -0.58
N GLN A 34 -13.48 6.60 -0.37
CA GLN A 34 -14.38 7.74 -0.31
C GLN A 34 -15.07 8.01 -1.66
N ALA A 35 -14.34 7.89 -2.78
CA ALA A 35 -14.91 8.06 -4.11
C ALA A 35 -15.97 6.98 -4.42
N LEU A 36 -15.70 5.72 -4.08
CA LEU A 36 -16.60 4.59 -4.35
C LEU A 36 -17.91 4.66 -3.57
N THR A 37 -17.85 5.14 -2.33
CA THR A 37 -19.01 5.28 -1.43
C THR A 37 -19.90 6.46 -1.78
N ALA A 38 -19.46 7.37 -2.65
CA ALA A 38 -20.31 8.44 -3.15
C ALA A 38 -21.51 7.88 -3.97
N PRO A 39 -22.69 8.51 -3.90
CA PRO A 39 -23.82 8.13 -4.74
C PRO A 39 -23.48 8.22 -6.24
N ALA A 40 -23.89 7.22 -7.03
CA ALA A 40 -23.77 7.26 -8.50
C ALA A 40 -25.10 7.60 -9.24
N PRO A 41 -26.30 7.23 -8.75
CA PRO A 41 -27.55 7.46 -9.49
C PRO A 41 -27.76 8.92 -9.89
N GLY A 42 -28.10 9.14 -11.16
CA GLY A 42 -28.30 10.49 -11.73
C GLY A 42 -27.02 11.30 -11.97
N ARG A 43 -25.84 10.73 -11.68
CA ARG A 43 -24.54 11.43 -11.77
C ARG A 43 -23.38 10.49 -12.08
N VAL A 44 -23.61 9.49 -12.92
CA VAL A 44 -22.64 8.43 -13.22
C VAL A 44 -21.32 9.00 -13.74
N ALA A 45 -21.35 9.93 -14.70
CA ALA A 45 -20.13 10.55 -15.23
C ALA A 45 -19.28 11.24 -14.15
N ALA A 46 -19.89 12.12 -13.34
CA ALA A 46 -19.19 12.82 -12.25
C ALA A 46 -18.80 11.90 -11.07
N TRP A 47 -19.42 10.73 -10.97
CA TRP A 47 -18.97 9.68 -10.04
C TRP A 47 -17.74 8.97 -10.61
N ALA A 48 -17.79 8.55 -11.87
CA ALA A 48 -16.71 7.85 -12.58
C ALA A 48 -15.44 8.69 -12.65
N GLU A 49 -15.54 9.98 -13.01
CA GLU A 49 -14.40 10.92 -13.01
C GLU A 49 -13.70 11.00 -11.66
N ARG A 50 -14.46 11.01 -10.56
CA ARG A 50 -13.89 11.06 -9.19
C ARG A 50 -13.18 9.77 -8.84
N VAL A 51 -13.79 8.62 -9.18
CA VAL A 51 -13.17 7.31 -8.93
C VAL A 51 -11.91 7.15 -9.77
N HIS A 52 -11.96 7.51 -11.05
CA HIS A 52 -10.82 7.48 -11.95
C HIS A 52 -9.66 8.35 -11.42
N ALA A 53 -9.94 9.61 -11.01
CA ALA A 53 -8.91 10.47 -10.44
C ALA A 53 -8.24 9.85 -9.21
N ALA A 54 -9.03 9.29 -8.28
CA ALA A 54 -8.49 8.62 -7.09
C ALA A 54 -7.67 7.36 -7.44
N LEU A 55 -8.08 6.59 -8.46
CA LEU A 55 -7.33 5.43 -8.94
C LEU A 55 -6.02 5.82 -9.62
N VAL A 56 -5.99 6.95 -10.34
CA VAL A 56 -4.76 7.50 -10.95
C VAL A 56 -3.75 7.86 -9.86
N GLU A 57 -4.20 8.54 -8.80
CA GLU A 57 -3.35 8.89 -7.65
C GLU A 57 -2.84 7.62 -6.95
N LEU A 58 -3.71 6.66 -6.64
CA LEU A 58 -3.30 5.37 -6.06
C LEU A 58 -2.31 4.61 -6.95
N SER A 59 -2.49 4.65 -8.27
CA SER A 59 -1.58 4.03 -9.23
C SER A 59 -0.20 4.69 -9.20
N ALA A 60 -0.13 6.02 -9.13
CA ALA A 60 1.13 6.76 -8.99
C ALA A 60 1.84 6.42 -7.68
N ASP A 61 1.14 6.46 -6.55
CA ASP A 61 1.69 6.14 -5.23
C ASP A 61 2.18 4.70 -5.14
N LEU A 62 1.42 3.74 -5.72
CA LEU A 62 1.82 2.34 -5.75
C LEU A 62 3.10 2.14 -6.57
N ARG A 63 3.27 2.83 -7.70
CA ARG A 63 4.52 2.76 -8.48
C ARG A 63 5.72 3.24 -7.67
N VAL A 64 5.57 4.37 -6.98
CA VAL A 64 6.62 4.93 -6.12
C VAL A 64 6.94 3.97 -4.96
N HIS A 65 5.92 3.37 -4.35
CA HIS A 65 6.09 2.35 -3.31
C HIS A 65 6.88 1.15 -3.83
N VAL A 66 6.54 0.61 -5.00
CA VAL A 66 7.24 -0.52 -5.62
C VAL A 66 8.69 -0.16 -5.94
N GLU A 67 8.93 1.00 -6.57
CA GLU A 67 10.27 1.47 -6.92
C GLU A 67 11.18 1.53 -5.69
N VAL A 68 10.71 2.17 -4.61
CA VAL A 68 11.51 2.39 -3.40
C VAL A 68 11.74 1.11 -2.62
N THR A 69 10.74 0.22 -2.56
CA THR A 69 10.88 -1.03 -1.82
C THR A 69 11.76 -2.04 -2.54
N GLN A 70 11.72 -2.07 -3.88
CA GLN A 70 12.41 -3.04 -4.72
C GLN A 70 13.73 -2.54 -5.33
N ALA A 71 14.08 -1.27 -5.16
CA ALA A 71 15.36 -0.74 -5.60
C ALA A 71 16.53 -1.63 -5.12
N PRO A 72 17.66 -1.70 -5.85
CA PRO A 72 18.81 -2.51 -5.47
C PRO A 72 19.34 -2.24 -4.04
N ASP A 73 19.21 -1.00 -3.58
CA ASP A 73 19.51 -0.51 -2.23
C ASP A 73 18.23 -0.20 -1.42
N GLY A 74 17.07 -0.62 -1.91
CA GLY A 74 15.76 -0.42 -1.31
C GLY A 74 15.51 -1.31 -0.09
N LEU A 75 14.36 -1.10 0.56
CA LEU A 75 14.01 -1.75 1.82
C LEU A 75 14.16 -3.27 1.77
N PHE A 76 13.69 -3.92 0.71
CA PHE A 76 13.71 -5.38 0.64
C PHE A 76 15.13 -5.93 0.53
N ALA A 77 16.03 -5.24 -0.17
CA ALA A 77 17.44 -5.63 -0.23
C ALA A 77 18.10 -5.49 1.15
N GLN A 78 17.81 -4.40 1.86
CA GLN A 78 18.32 -4.17 3.22
C GLN A 78 17.83 -5.24 4.21
N VAL A 79 16.54 -5.56 4.20
CA VAL A 79 15.95 -6.61 5.06
C VAL A 79 16.56 -7.98 4.78
N VAL A 80 16.79 -8.33 3.51
CA VAL A 80 17.43 -9.62 3.17
C VAL A 80 18.90 -9.64 3.61
N ALA A 81 19.61 -8.52 3.51
CA ALA A 81 20.99 -8.40 3.94
C ALA A 81 21.14 -8.54 5.47
N SER A 82 20.26 -7.91 6.24
CA SER A 82 20.30 -7.97 7.72
C SER A 82 19.66 -9.23 8.28
N SER A 83 18.62 -9.76 7.62
CA SER A 83 17.81 -10.87 8.13
C SER A 83 17.49 -11.89 7.02
N PRO A 84 18.48 -12.69 6.55
CA PRO A 84 18.32 -13.60 5.40
C PRO A 84 17.15 -14.59 5.48
N ARG A 85 16.73 -14.96 6.71
CA ARG A 85 15.55 -15.80 6.98
C ARG A 85 14.24 -15.22 6.40
N LEU A 86 14.17 -13.92 6.17
CA LEU A 86 13.00 -13.21 5.65
C LEU A 86 12.92 -13.17 4.12
N SER A 87 13.90 -13.72 3.41
CA SER A 87 13.95 -13.75 1.94
C SER A 87 12.69 -14.33 1.29
N GLY A 88 12.09 -15.37 1.89
CA GLY A 88 10.83 -15.93 1.40
C GLY A 88 9.64 -14.97 1.50
N ALA A 89 9.55 -14.20 2.59
CA ALA A 89 8.52 -13.19 2.78
C ALA A 89 8.68 -12.03 1.79
N VAL A 90 9.92 -11.56 1.59
CA VAL A 90 10.26 -10.55 0.58
C VAL A 90 9.90 -11.02 -0.82
N ALA A 91 10.25 -12.25 -1.19
CA ALA A 91 9.92 -12.80 -2.51
C ALA A 91 8.41 -12.88 -2.75
N ARG A 92 7.61 -13.17 -1.70
CA ARG A 92 6.14 -13.14 -1.80
C ARG A 92 5.64 -11.72 -2.06
N LEU A 93 6.08 -10.73 -1.28
CA LEU A 93 5.67 -9.33 -1.46
C LEU A 93 6.04 -8.80 -2.84
N ASN A 94 7.20 -9.18 -3.37
CA ASN A 94 7.59 -8.85 -4.74
C ASN A 94 6.64 -9.42 -5.79
N ARG A 95 6.20 -10.67 -5.64
CA ARG A 95 5.19 -11.25 -6.55
C ARG A 95 3.85 -10.52 -6.43
N GLU A 96 3.43 -10.12 -5.23
CA GLU A 96 2.20 -9.35 -5.06
C GLU A 96 2.24 -8.03 -5.83
N HIS A 97 3.37 -7.30 -5.82
CA HIS A 97 3.53 -6.08 -6.63
C HIS A 97 3.30 -6.33 -8.12
N THR A 98 3.73 -7.47 -8.66
CA THR A 98 3.50 -7.83 -10.08
C THR A 98 2.03 -8.06 -10.43
N HIS A 99 1.16 -8.24 -9.42
CA HIS A 99 -0.28 -8.37 -9.60
C HIS A 99 -1.03 -7.07 -9.27
N LEU A 100 -0.62 -6.36 -8.21
CA LEU A 100 -1.28 -5.14 -7.74
C LEU A 100 -1.16 -3.98 -8.72
N LEU A 101 0.02 -3.80 -9.33
CA LEU A 101 0.26 -2.71 -10.29
C LEU A 101 -0.63 -2.84 -11.54
N PRO A 102 -0.63 -3.98 -12.25
CA PRO A 102 -1.55 -4.15 -13.37
C PRO A 102 -3.02 -4.06 -12.98
N ALA A 103 -3.40 -4.57 -11.80
CA ALA A 103 -4.79 -4.52 -11.34
C ALA A 103 -5.30 -3.08 -11.16
N VAL A 104 -4.51 -2.19 -10.54
CA VAL A 104 -4.89 -0.77 -10.43
C VAL A 104 -4.88 -0.09 -11.79
N GLU A 105 -3.94 -0.41 -12.67
CA GLU A 105 -3.89 0.15 -14.03
C GLU A 105 -5.11 -0.24 -14.86
N THR A 106 -5.54 -1.50 -14.80
CA THR A 106 -6.79 -1.96 -15.43
C THR A 106 -7.98 -1.17 -14.92
N LEU A 107 -8.12 -0.99 -13.60
CA LEU A 107 -9.23 -0.23 -13.02
C LEU A 107 -9.20 1.26 -13.39
N VAL A 108 -8.02 1.86 -13.57
CA VAL A 108 -7.89 3.22 -14.10
C VAL A 108 -8.52 3.30 -15.50
N GLN A 109 -8.21 2.35 -16.37
CA GLN A 109 -8.77 2.30 -17.73
C GLN A 109 -10.28 2.03 -17.72
N ASP A 110 -10.74 1.09 -16.89
CA ASP A 110 -12.16 0.77 -16.75
C ASP A 110 -12.97 1.98 -16.27
N GLY A 111 -12.38 2.81 -15.39
CA GLY A 111 -12.99 4.03 -14.86
C GLY A 111 -13.31 5.11 -15.91
N GLU A 112 -12.58 5.15 -17.03
CA GLU A 112 -12.85 6.12 -18.12
C GLU A 112 -14.13 5.80 -18.91
N GLY A 113 -14.52 4.52 -18.94
CA GLY A 113 -15.61 4.01 -19.77
C GLY A 113 -16.98 3.90 -19.08
N VAL A 114 -17.09 4.27 -17.80
CA VAL A 114 -18.33 4.05 -17.04
C VAL A 114 -19.41 5.06 -17.41
N VAL A 115 -20.49 4.56 -18.02
CA VAL A 115 -21.63 5.38 -18.48
C VAL A 115 -22.98 4.98 -17.89
N ASP A 116 -23.08 3.78 -17.30
CA ASP A 116 -24.33 3.23 -16.78
C ASP A 116 -24.16 2.59 -15.39
N THR A 117 -25.28 2.14 -14.82
CA THR A 117 -25.29 1.50 -13.50
C THR A 117 -24.52 0.19 -13.47
N ALA A 118 -24.51 -0.57 -14.56
CA ALA A 118 -23.78 -1.84 -14.62
C ALA A 118 -22.26 -1.60 -14.53
N GLY A 119 -21.75 -0.61 -15.26
CA GLY A 119 -20.35 -0.19 -15.16
C GLY A 119 -19.97 0.32 -13.77
N VAL A 120 -20.88 1.02 -13.08
CA VAL A 120 -20.68 1.43 -11.68
C VAL A 120 -20.52 0.22 -10.76
N GLU A 121 -21.38 -0.80 -10.92
CA GLU A 121 -21.33 -2.02 -10.11
C GLU A 121 -20.04 -2.81 -10.37
N SER A 122 -19.68 -3.02 -11.64
CA SER A 122 -18.44 -3.72 -12.01
C SER A 122 -17.19 -2.99 -11.50
N LEU A 123 -17.13 -1.65 -11.62
CA LEU A 123 -15.99 -0.89 -11.13
C LEU A 123 -15.88 -0.95 -9.60
N ARG A 124 -17.01 -0.94 -8.88
CA ARG A 124 -17.03 -1.12 -7.41
C ARG A 124 -16.54 -2.49 -6.99
N GLU A 125 -16.97 -3.55 -7.65
CA GLU A 125 -16.52 -4.91 -7.37
C GLU A 125 -15.01 -5.05 -7.58
N GLY A 126 -14.51 -4.60 -8.73
CA GLY A 126 -13.08 -4.62 -9.03
C GLY A 126 -12.25 -3.83 -8.03
N CYS A 127 -12.71 -2.62 -7.67
CA CYS A 127 -12.01 -1.81 -6.66
C CYS A 127 -12.06 -2.46 -5.26
N ALA A 128 -13.17 -3.09 -4.87
CA ALA A 128 -13.27 -3.79 -3.59
C ALA A 128 -12.25 -4.94 -3.48
N ASP A 129 -12.03 -5.67 -4.56
CA ASP A 129 -11.03 -6.74 -4.62
C ASP A 129 -9.59 -6.21 -4.62
N LEU A 130 -9.33 -5.09 -5.31
CA LEU A 130 -8.05 -4.37 -5.23
C LEU A 130 -7.78 -3.93 -3.78
N LEU A 131 -8.72 -3.22 -3.14
CA LEU A 131 -8.59 -2.71 -1.78
C LEU A 131 -8.31 -3.83 -0.78
N ARG A 132 -9.01 -4.96 -0.91
CA ARG A 132 -8.75 -6.16 -0.10
C ARG A 132 -7.34 -6.70 -0.28
N SER A 133 -6.84 -6.69 -1.50
CA SER A 133 -5.48 -7.16 -1.83
C SER A 133 -4.41 -6.21 -1.30
N LEU A 134 -4.62 -4.90 -1.43
CA LEU A 134 -3.75 -3.86 -0.86
C LEU A 134 -3.70 -3.93 0.66
N ALA A 135 -4.84 -4.14 1.33
CA ALA A 135 -4.89 -4.30 2.78
C ALA A 135 -4.02 -5.49 3.26
N ARG A 136 -4.16 -6.66 2.61
CA ARG A 136 -3.33 -7.85 2.93
C ARG A 136 -1.85 -7.61 2.65
N HIS A 137 -1.53 -6.97 1.54
CA HIS A 137 -0.16 -6.62 1.19
C HIS A 137 0.48 -5.71 2.24
N ARG A 138 -0.24 -4.65 2.65
CA ARG A 138 0.23 -3.71 3.67
C ARG A 138 0.39 -4.37 5.03
N GLN A 139 -0.52 -5.26 5.42
CA GLN A 139 -0.37 -6.06 6.64
C GLN A 139 0.91 -6.90 6.58
N ALA A 140 1.10 -7.66 5.51
CA ALA A 140 2.31 -8.47 5.31
C ALA A 140 3.60 -7.64 5.31
N GLY A 141 3.58 -6.45 4.71
CA GLY A 141 4.71 -5.52 4.76
C GLY A 141 4.96 -4.91 6.14
N ALA A 142 3.92 -4.74 6.96
CA ALA A 142 4.05 -4.32 8.36
C ALA A 142 4.70 -5.43 9.20
N ASP A 143 4.23 -6.66 9.06
CA ASP A 143 4.78 -7.84 9.74
C ASP A 143 6.26 -8.03 9.39
N LEU A 144 6.63 -7.90 8.11
CA LEU A 144 8.03 -7.98 7.66
C LEU A 144 8.93 -6.97 8.40
N VAL A 145 8.52 -5.70 8.46
CA VAL A 145 9.31 -4.65 9.11
C VAL A 145 9.40 -4.87 10.63
N TYR A 146 8.32 -5.36 11.25
CA TYR A 146 8.35 -5.71 12.66
C TYR A 146 9.35 -6.85 12.93
N GLU A 147 9.31 -7.91 12.13
CA GLU A 147 10.23 -9.04 12.26
C GLU A 147 11.69 -8.66 11.99
N ALA A 148 11.95 -7.76 11.04
CA ALA A 148 13.30 -7.35 10.66
C ALA A 148 13.95 -6.40 11.67
N TYR A 149 13.18 -5.47 12.26
CA TYR A 149 13.75 -4.36 13.05
C TYR A 149 13.32 -4.33 14.52
N VAL A 150 12.26 -5.03 14.92
CA VAL A 150 11.76 -5.01 16.30
C VAL A 150 12.06 -6.33 17.02
N VAL A 151 11.84 -7.47 16.36
CA VAL A 151 12.11 -8.79 16.98
C VAL A 151 13.61 -9.08 17.07
N ASP A 152 14.39 -8.69 16.06
CA ASP A 152 15.85 -8.97 16.01
C ASP A 152 16.63 -8.25 17.13
N ILE A 153 16.06 -7.17 17.68
CA ILE A 153 16.66 -6.39 18.77
C ILE A 153 16.33 -6.99 20.15
N GLY A 154 15.36 -7.93 20.23
CA GLY A 154 14.93 -8.55 21.49
C GLY A 154 15.53 -9.93 21.76
N GLY A 155 16.38 -10.45 20.86
CA GLY A 155 16.89 -11.83 20.89
C GLY A 155 18.23 -12.05 21.61
N GLU A 156 18.87 -10.99 22.11
CA GLU A 156 20.04 -11.13 23.00
C GLU A 156 19.56 -11.34 24.44
N THR A 157 19.39 -12.60 24.86
CA THR A 157 19.33 -13.00 26.28
C THR A 157 20.25 -14.17 26.54
#